data_AF-E4WVG4-F1
#
_entry.id   AF-E4WVG4-F1
#
_cell.length_a   1.000
_cell.length_b   1.000
_cell.length_c   1.000
_cell.angle_alpha   90.00
_cell.angle_beta   90.00
_cell.angle_gamma   90.00
#
_symmetry.space_group_name_H-M   'P 1'
#
loop_
_entity.id
_entity.type
_entity.pdbx_description
1 polymer ?
#
loop_
_entity_poly.entity_id
_entity_poly.type
_entity_poly.pdbx_seq_one_letter_code
_entity_poly.pdbx_strand_id
1 'polypeptide(L)'
;MKRRMNKEKEEAAMQPGTSGDEVALVVVEEDSPTTTKVKEVISELSRAKTPLELMVDRISTLEQKGKISCIYSCTVCPSEFVERMEELEERTQNFSPAFPISVTDARQIQISLTESIKLSLGFEAYLSYKLVRYNISAKWNDLSYVQASAKKIGSESPLYKEFRGTYNSLHHVAEELDEPIQQAVSRRDGSIVTAKRAFNNIFYELLGVMKTKSPKSLYKLVALVKDIRDDLMLLFGADMSGTLRLTEWLEMAGNATPESLSKHKALSTLRRFYPYENEIDGGFYNYWGLRLIDMNLKSDVGLWEGSAEEEPTPVKKTVKLSQSYFKAHQ
;
A
#
# COMPACT_ATOMS: atom_id res chain seq x y z
N MET A 1 -59.63 -11.17 23.93
CA MET A 1 -59.24 -9.80 24.37
C MET A 1 -59.27 -9.78 25.90
N LYS A 2 -58.13 -9.47 26.54
CA LYS A 2 -57.97 -8.85 27.89
C LYS A 2 -58.62 -9.53 29.13
N ARG A 3 -57.75 -9.93 30.08
CA ARG A 3 -57.54 -9.34 31.44
C ARG A 3 -58.23 -10.20 32.51
N ARG A 4 -57.79 -10.33 33.77
CA ARG A 4 -56.67 -9.81 34.58
C ARG A 4 -56.62 -10.66 35.87
N MET A 5 -55.45 -10.59 36.52
CA MET A 5 -55.10 -10.90 37.91
C MET A 5 -56.22 -11.07 38.95
N ASN A 6 -55.99 -11.95 39.93
CA ASN A 6 -56.16 -11.61 41.34
C ASN A 6 -55.24 -12.43 42.27
N LYS A 7 -55.09 -11.88 43.47
CA LYS A 7 -54.04 -12.00 44.49
C LYS A 7 -54.76 -12.37 45.80
N GLU A 8 -54.23 -13.28 46.62
CA GLU A 8 -54.47 -13.41 48.08
C GLU A 8 -53.64 -14.60 48.60
N LYS A 9 -52.66 -14.45 49.51
CA LYS A 9 -52.68 -14.17 50.98
C LYS A 9 -53.33 -15.29 51.80
N GLU A 10 -52.52 -16.00 52.59
CA GLU A 10 -52.92 -16.50 53.91
C GLU A 10 -51.71 -16.68 54.86
N GLU A 11 -51.95 -16.35 56.12
CA GLU A 11 -51.05 -16.12 57.26
C GLU A 11 -50.69 -17.43 58.00
N ALA A 12 -49.43 -17.63 58.38
CA ALA A 12 -48.85 -17.47 59.72
C ALA A 12 -49.34 -18.43 60.84
N ALA A 13 -48.41 -19.25 61.34
CA ALA A 13 -48.43 -19.70 62.74
C ALA A 13 -46.98 -19.82 63.24
N MET A 14 -46.67 -19.00 64.23
CA MET A 14 -45.40 -18.93 64.96
C MET A 14 -45.70 -19.20 66.43
N GLN A 15 -44.70 -19.77 67.14
CA GLN A 15 -44.37 -19.69 68.58
C GLN A 15 -44.25 -21.05 69.30
N PRO A 16 -43.51 -21.17 70.44
CA PRO A 16 -42.49 -20.28 71.05
C PRO A 16 -41.18 -21.01 71.50
N GLY A 17 -40.14 -20.24 71.92
CA GLY A 17 -38.82 -20.70 72.42
C GLY A 17 -38.82 -21.35 73.83
N THR A 18 -37.75 -21.95 74.36
CA THR A 18 -36.50 -21.31 74.81
C THR A 18 -35.50 -22.34 75.42
N SER A 19 -34.20 -22.07 75.24
CA SER A 19 -33.10 -22.09 76.24
C SER A 19 -32.41 -23.40 76.72
N GLY A 20 -31.06 -23.42 76.61
CA GLY A 20 -30.14 -24.16 77.50
C GLY A 20 -28.82 -24.65 76.89
N ASP A 21 -27.76 -23.82 76.99
CA ASP A 21 -26.30 -24.08 77.15
C ASP A 21 -25.61 -25.30 76.49
N GLU A 22 -24.71 -25.03 75.54
CA GLU A 22 -23.23 -25.02 75.67
C GLU A 22 -22.56 -26.39 75.44
N VAL A 23 -22.15 -26.63 74.19
CA VAL A 23 -21.12 -27.61 73.86
C VAL A 23 -19.87 -26.84 73.43
N ALA A 24 -18.86 -26.87 74.29
CA ALA A 24 -17.57 -26.24 74.07
C ALA A 24 -16.88 -26.84 72.82
N LEU A 25 -16.72 -26.01 71.78
CA LEU A 25 -15.88 -26.31 70.63
C LEU A 25 -14.42 -26.11 71.02
N VAL A 26 -13.67 -27.21 71.05
CA VAL A 26 -12.21 -27.21 71.15
C VAL A 26 -11.65 -26.52 69.90
N VAL A 27 -11.06 -25.35 70.09
CA VAL A 27 -10.27 -24.66 69.07
C VAL A 27 -8.99 -25.47 68.87
N VAL A 28 -8.90 -26.16 67.73
CA VAL A 28 -7.62 -26.64 67.20
C VAL A 28 -7.07 -25.50 66.37
N GLU A 29 -6.08 -24.78 66.92
CA GLU A 29 -5.27 -23.85 66.14
C GLU A 29 -4.42 -24.67 65.17
N GLU A 30 -4.88 -24.78 63.91
CA GLU A 30 -4.01 -25.21 62.82
C GLU A 30 -3.12 -24.04 62.39
N ASP A 31 -1.81 -24.31 62.36
CA ASP A 31 -0.75 -23.39 61.99
C ASP A 31 -1.04 -22.65 60.67
N SER A 32 -0.98 -21.31 60.72
CA SER A 32 -1.16 -20.45 59.56
C SER A 32 -0.12 -20.77 58.47
N PRO A 33 -0.52 -21.19 57.25
CA PRO A 33 0.44 -21.38 56.18
C PRO A 33 0.94 -20.02 55.70
N THR A 34 2.26 -19.87 55.69
CA THR A 34 3.06 -18.76 55.18
C THR A 34 2.39 -17.97 54.05
N THR A 35 2.01 -16.74 54.37
CA THR A 35 1.13 -15.83 53.63
C THR A 35 1.69 -15.33 52.28
N THR A 36 2.93 -15.69 51.95
CA THR A 36 3.64 -15.18 50.75
C THR A 36 3.36 -16.03 49.51
N LYS A 37 3.45 -17.36 49.62
CA LYS A 37 3.21 -18.27 48.49
C LYS A 37 1.76 -18.26 48.01
N VAL A 38 0.82 -18.14 48.94
CA VAL A 38 -0.62 -18.05 48.62
C VAL A 38 -0.94 -16.72 47.92
N LYS A 39 -0.29 -15.61 48.30
CA LYS A 39 -0.44 -14.31 47.61
C LYS A 39 0.17 -14.32 46.20
N GLU A 40 1.30 -15.01 46.00
CA GLU A 40 1.90 -15.19 44.67
C GLU A 40 1.00 -16.02 43.76
N VAL A 41 0.45 -17.14 44.25
CA VAL A 41 -0.48 -17.98 43.46
C VAL A 41 -1.79 -17.25 43.15
N ILE A 42 -2.33 -16.45 44.10
CA ILE A 42 -3.52 -15.63 43.85
C ILE A 42 -3.21 -14.50 42.85
N SER A 43 -2.03 -13.88 42.93
CA SER A 43 -1.56 -12.89 41.95
C SER A 43 -1.41 -13.51 40.56
N GLU A 44 -0.88 -14.73 40.46
CA GLU A 44 -0.77 -15.45 39.18
C GLU A 44 -2.13 -15.88 38.64
N LEU A 45 -3.05 -16.35 39.49
CA LEU A 45 -4.42 -16.66 39.08
C LEU A 45 -5.19 -15.42 38.62
N SER A 46 -4.94 -14.26 39.24
CA SER A 46 -5.57 -12.99 38.86
C SER A 46 -5.01 -12.39 37.55
N ARG A 47 -3.79 -12.79 37.16
CA ARG A 47 -3.14 -12.44 35.89
C ARG A 47 -3.41 -13.46 34.78
N ALA A 48 -3.73 -14.70 35.16
CA ALA A 48 -4.11 -15.73 34.23
C ALA A 48 -5.46 -15.36 33.61
N LYS A 49 -5.42 -14.89 32.36
CA LYS A 49 -6.62 -14.64 31.56
C LYS A 49 -7.50 -15.88 31.62
N THR A 50 -8.77 -15.68 31.91
CA THR A 50 -9.72 -16.78 31.91
C THR A 50 -9.75 -17.42 30.53
N PRO A 51 -10.05 -18.73 30.42
CA PRO A 51 -10.21 -19.38 29.12
C PRO A 51 -11.18 -18.64 28.20
N LEU A 52 -12.18 -17.97 28.77
CA LEU A 52 -13.15 -17.14 28.05
C LEU A 52 -12.51 -15.87 27.49
N GLU A 53 -11.67 -15.16 28.24
CA GLU A 53 -10.95 -13.98 27.75
C GLU A 53 -9.93 -14.33 26.66
N LEU A 54 -9.23 -15.46 26.80
CA LEU A 54 -8.35 -15.97 25.75
C LEU A 54 -9.12 -16.34 24.48
N MET A 55 -10.33 -16.87 24.63
CA MET A 55 -11.23 -17.13 23.49
C MET A 55 -11.74 -15.84 22.86
N VAL A 56 -12.10 -14.82 23.64
CA VAL A 56 -12.53 -13.51 23.14
C VAL A 56 -11.40 -12.81 22.37
N ASP A 57 -10.18 -12.80 22.91
CA ASP A 57 -9.01 -12.26 22.21
C ASP A 57 -8.73 -13.01 20.91
N ARG A 58 -8.88 -14.35 20.92
CA ARG A 58 -8.71 -15.18 19.73
C ARG A 58 -9.80 -14.94 18.69
N ILE A 59 -11.06 -14.79 19.11
CA ILE A 59 -12.18 -14.43 18.24
C ILE A 59 -11.95 -13.05 17.63
N SER A 60 -11.57 -12.05 18.43
CA SER A 60 -11.24 -10.70 17.95
C SER A 60 -10.10 -10.72 16.93
N THR A 61 -9.05 -11.49 17.20
CA THR A 61 -7.92 -11.67 16.27
C THR A 61 -8.37 -12.37 14.98
N LEU A 62 -9.23 -13.39 15.08
CA LEU A 62 -9.78 -14.11 13.93
C LEU A 62 -10.77 -13.25 13.11
N GLU A 63 -11.56 -12.40 13.75
CA GLU A 63 -12.44 -11.44 13.09
C GLU A 63 -11.64 -10.33 12.40
N GLN A 64 -10.55 -9.87 13.01
CA GLN A 64 -9.63 -8.92 12.36
C GLN A 64 -8.95 -9.57 11.16
N LYS A 65 -8.45 -10.81 11.31
CA LYS A 65 -7.91 -11.61 10.19
C LYS A 65 -8.98 -11.88 9.11
N GLY A 66 -10.22 -12.13 9.51
CA GLY A 66 -11.36 -12.33 8.61
C GLY A 66 -11.75 -11.06 7.86
N LYS A 67 -11.76 -9.90 8.51
CA LYS A 67 -11.99 -8.59 7.87
C LYS A 67 -10.87 -8.24 6.89
N ILE A 68 -9.62 -8.48 7.29
CA ILE A 68 -8.43 -8.36 6.45
C ILE A 68 -8.57 -9.30 5.23
N SER A 69 -8.83 -10.59 5.45
CA SER A 69 -9.05 -11.59 4.39
C SER A 69 -10.22 -11.25 3.47
N CYS A 70 -11.30 -10.65 3.97
CA CYS A 70 -12.47 -10.26 3.19
C CYS A 70 -12.19 -9.00 2.34
N ILE A 71 -11.36 -8.07 2.85
CA ILE A 71 -10.82 -6.96 2.05
C ILE A 71 -9.94 -7.50 0.92
N TYR A 72 -9.19 -8.58 1.15
CA TYR A 72 -8.33 -9.20 0.13
C TYR A 72 -9.07 -10.16 -0.83
N SER A 73 -10.17 -10.78 -0.42
CA SER A 73 -11.04 -11.57 -1.31
C SER A 73 -11.80 -10.69 -2.31
N CYS A 74 -11.91 -9.38 -2.07
CA CYS A 74 -12.49 -8.42 -3.02
C CYS A 74 -11.56 -8.06 -4.19
N THR A 75 -10.38 -8.68 -4.27
CA THR A 75 -9.40 -8.44 -5.33
C THR A 75 -9.10 -9.72 -6.12
N VAL A 76 -10.14 -10.50 -6.43
CA VAL A 76 -10.07 -11.56 -7.43
C VAL A 76 -10.11 -10.90 -8.80
N CYS A 77 -9.05 -11.04 -9.59
CA CYS A 77 -9.07 -10.61 -10.99
C CYS A 77 -10.17 -11.44 -11.70
N PRO A 78 -11.19 -10.81 -12.33
CA PRO A 78 -12.24 -11.54 -13.02
C PRO A 78 -11.64 -12.45 -14.08
N SER A 79 -12.17 -13.66 -14.21
CA SER A 79 -11.68 -14.69 -15.13
C SER A 79 -11.55 -14.17 -16.56
N GLU A 80 -12.51 -13.35 -17.02
CA GLU A 80 -12.50 -12.74 -18.36
C GLU A 80 -11.23 -11.94 -18.67
N PHE A 81 -10.67 -11.21 -17.69
CA PHE A 81 -9.44 -10.43 -17.89
C PHE A 81 -8.19 -11.30 -17.85
N VAL A 82 -8.19 -12.36 -17.04
CA VAL A 82 -7.10 -13.34 -16.97
C VAL A 82 -7.05 -14.14 -18.27
N GLU A 83 -8.18 -14.73 -18.67
CA GLU A 83 -8.35 -15.44 -19.95
C GLU A 83 -7.92 -14.56 -21.12
N ARG A 84 -8.33 -13.29 -21.13
CA ARG A 84 -7.91 -12.35 -22.19
C ARG A 84 -6.41 -12.06 -22.18
N MET A 85 -5.78 -12.00 -21.01
CA MET A 85 -4.33 -11.83 -20.91
C MET A 85 -3.58 -13.07 -21.40
N GLU A 86 -4.05 -14.26 -21.05
CA GLU A 86 -3.49 -15.55 -21.50
C GLU A 86 -3.61 -15.68 -23.02
N GLU A 87 -4.78 -15.39 -23.60
CA GLU A 87 -4.97 -15.35 -25.05
C GLU A 87 -3.98 -14.41 -25.75
N LEU A 88 -3.74 -13.22 -25.16
CA LEU A 88 -2.81 -12.24 -25.71
C LEU A 88 -1.36 -12.68 -25.53
N GLU A 89 -1.02 -13.34 -24.43
CA GLU A 89 0.30 -13.93 -24.22
C GLU A 89 0.59 -14.99 -25.29
N GLU A 90 -0.34 -15.94 -25.48
CA GLU A 90 -0.19 -17.01 -26.48
C GLU A 90 -0.05 -16.44 -27.90
N ARG A 91 -0.92 -15.50 -28.26
CA ARG A 91 -0.89 -14.85 -29.58
C ARG A 91 0.39 -14.06 -29.84
N THR A 92 1.04 -13.55 -28.79
CA THR A 92 2.27 -12.75 -28.90
C THR A 92 3.54 -13.53 -28.55
N GLN A 93 3.42 -14.84 -28.28
CA GLN A 93 4.48 -15.69 -27.78
C GLN A 93 5.20 -15.07 -26.57
N ASN A 94 4.44 -14.79 -25.51
CA ASN A 94 4.92 -14.16 -24.29
C ASN A 94 5.58 -12.79 -24.57
N PHE A 95 4.87 -11.97 -25.36
CA PHE A 95 5.30 -10.63 -25.75
C PHE A 95 6.70 -10.62 -26.38
N SER A 96 7.02 -11.64 -27.19
CA SER A 96 8.33 -11.77 -27.82
C SER A 96 8.51 -10.75 -28.95
N PRO A 97 9.64 -10.01 -28.99
CA PRO A 97 9.90 -9.00 -30.02
C PRO A 97 10.00 -9.62 -31.43
N ALA A 98 10.24 -10.92 -31.56
CA ALA A 98 10.27 -11.61 -32.85
C ALA A 98 8.91 -11.58 -33.58
N PHE A 99 7.81 -11.26 -32.87
CA PHE A 99 6.45 -11.26 -33.41
C PHE A 99 5.87 -9.84 -33.47
N PRO A 100 5.72 -9.24 -34.67
CA PRO A 100 5.18 -7.89 -34.78
C PRO A 100 3.68 -7.85 -34.44
N ILE A 101 3.33 -7.16 -33.37
CA ILE A 101 1.94 -6.94 -32.95
C ILE A 101 1.31 -5.74 -33.67
N SER A 102 -0.02 -5.75 -33.82
CA SER A 102 -0.73 -4.56 -34.30
C SER A 102 -0.82 -3.49 -33.22
N VAL A 103 -1.03 -2.22 -33.60
CA VAL A 103 -1.29 -1.15 -32.63
C VAL A 103 -2.58 -1.44 -31.84
N THR A 104 -3.58 -2.05 -32.47
CA THR A 104 -4.82 -2.49 -31.79
C THR A 104 -4.53 -3.55 -30.73
N ASP A 105 -3.76 -4.59 -31.04
CA ASP A 105 -3.40 -5.63 -30.07
C ASP A 105 -2.59 -5.03 -28.92
N ALA A 106 -1.64 -4.15 -29.20
CA ALA A 106 -0.85 -3.46 -28.18
C ALA A 106 -1.71 -2.62 -27.23
N ARG A 107 -2.75 -1.94 -27.75
CA ARG A 107 -3.74 -1.22 -26.92
C ARG A 107 -4.53 -2.18 -26.03
N GLN A 108 -4.95 -3.32 -26.56
CA GLN A 108 -5.68 -4.33 -25.80
C GLN A 108 -4.83 -4.91 -24.68
N ILE A 109 -3.57 -5.25 -24.95
CA ILE A 109 -2.60 -5.71 -23.94
C ILE A 109 -2.48 -4.67 -22.81
N GLN A 110 -2.31 -3.39 -23.16
CA GLN A 110 -2.24 -2.34 -22.15
C GLN A 110 -3.52 -2.21 -21.33
N ILE A 111 -4.70 -2.30 -21.94
CA ILE A 111 -5.98 -2.24 -21.24
C ILE A 111 -6.09 -3.40 -20.25
N SER A 112 -5.85 -4.62 -20.71
CA SER A 112 -5.93 -5.82 -19.89
C SER A 112 -4.93 -5.77 -18.73
N LEU A 113 -3.65 -5.45 -18.97
CA LEU A 113 -2.65 -5.28 -17.90
C LEU A 113 -3.06 -4.21 -16.89
N THR A 114 -3.65 -3.10 -17.35
CA THR A 114 -4.05 -2.00 -16.46
C THR A 114 -5.21 -2.39 -15.55
N GLU A 115 -6.21 -3.09 -16.09
CA GLU A 115 -7.33 -3.59 -15.29
C GLU A 115 -6.85 -4.70 -14.34
N SER A 116 -5.97 -5.61 -14.78
CA SER A 116 -5.35 -6.60 -13.90
C SER A 116 -4.59 -5.95 -12.74
N ILE A 117 -3.82 -4.88 -12.98
CA ILE A 117 -3.16 -4.11 -11.90
C ILE A 117 -4.20 -3.52 -10.94
N LYS A 118 -5.24 -2.89 -11.46
CA LYS A 118 -6.30 -2.29 -10.65
C LYS A 118 -6.98 -3.30 -9.74
N LEU A 119 -7.26 -4.48 -10.29
CA LEU A 119 -7.95 -5.56 -9.60
C LEU A 119 -7.04 -6.26 -8.60
N SER A 120 -5.75 -6.43 -8.91
CA SER A 120 -4.81 -7.14 -8.04
C SER A 120 -4.22 -6.26 -6.94
N LEU A 121 -3.88 -5.00 -7.27
CA LEU A 121 -3.09 -4.08 -6.43
C LEU A 121 -3.85 -2.80 -6.03
N GLY A 122 -5.03 -2.54 -6.60
CA GLY A 122 -5.88 -1.41 -6.24
C GLY A 122 -5.74 -0.18 -7.14
N PHE A 123 -6.49 0.87 -6.78
CA PHE A 123 -6.64 2.08 -7.59
C PHE A 123 -5.37 2.94 -7.65
N GLU A 124 -4.60 2.97 -6.58
CA GLU A 124 -3.33 3.69 -6.48
C GLU A 124 -2.28 3.13 -7.45
N ALA A 125 -2.21 1.80 -7.56
CA ALA A 125 -1.36 1.11 -8.54
C ALA A 125 -1.84 1.39 -9.97
N TYR A 126 -3.15 1.35 -10.21
CA TYR A 126 -3.76 1.68 -11.51
C TYR A 126 -3.37 3.08 -11.99
N LEU A 127 -3.49 4.10 -11.14
CA LEU A 127 -3.13 5.48 -11.50
C LEU A 127 -1.63 5.64 -11.74
N SER A 128 -0.81 5.03 -10.87
CA SER A 128 0.65 5.05 -11.02
C SER A 128 1.09 4.38 -12.31
N TYR A 129 0.54 3.20 -12.65
CA TYR A 129 0.83 2.50 -13.89
C TYR A 129 0.45 3.32 -15.13
N LYS A 130 -0.74 3.93 -15.14
CA LYS A 130 -1.18 4.77 -16.27
C LYS A 130 -0.28 5.99 -16.48
N LEU A 131 0.34 6.51 -15.42
CA LEU A 131 1.30 7.61 -15.49
C LEU A 131 2.63 7.16 -16.12
N VAL A 132 3.13 5.98 -15.76
CA VAL A 132 4.50 5.55 -16.10
C VAL A 132 4.60 4.67 -17.35
N ARG A 133 3.49 4.07 -17.80
CA ARG A 133 3.46 3.24 -19.00
C ARG A 133 3.65 4.06 -20.27
N TYR A 134 4.09 3.40 -21.33
CA TYR A 134 4.14 3.99 -22.66
C TYR A 134 2.72 4.36 -23.14
N ASN A 135 2.49 5.61 -23.57
CA ASN A 135 1.16 6.00 -24.02
C ASN A 135 0.92 5.66 -25.51
N ILE A 136 0.48 4.42 -25.78
CA ILE A 136 0.17 3.94 -27.14
C ILE A 136 -0.96 4.77 -27.76
N SER A 137 -1.95 5.17 -26.96
CA SER A 137 -3.07 5.98 -27.46
C SER A 137 -2.61 7.36 -27.92
N ALA A 138 -1.70 8.02 -27.19
CA ALA A 138 -1.15 9.31 -27.60
C ALA A 138 -0.23 9.20 -28.82
N LYS A 139 0.62 8.16 -28.90
CA LYS A 139 1.58 8.01 -30.00
C LYS A 139 0.92 7.71 -31.35
N TRP A 140 -0.26 7.11 -31.35
CA TRP A 140 -1.02 6.72 -32.54
C TRP A 140 -2.46 7.22 -32.48
N ASN A 141 -2.68 8.42 -31.93
CA ASN A 141 -3.99 9.03 -31.76
C ASN A 141 -4.76 9.22 -33.08
N ASP A 142 -4.05 9.51 -34.17
CA ASP A 142 -4.64 9.82 -35.48
C ASP A 142 -5.07 8.59 -36.29
N LEU A 143 -4.76 7.38 -35.80
CA LEU A 143 -5.12 6.15 -36.50
C LEU A 143 -6.55 5.74 -36.19
N SER A 144 -7.37 5.58 -37.23
CA SER A 144 -8.64 4.86 -37.13
C SER A 144 -8.42 3.40 -36.68
N TYR A 145 -9.48 2.76 -36.18
CA TYR A 145 -9.41 1.37 -35.73
C TYR A 145 -8.88 0.41 -36.80
N VAL A 146 -9.31 0.58 -38.06
CA VAL A 146 -8.85 -0.24 -39.19
C VAL A 146 -7.37 -0.01 -39.47
N GLN A 147 -6.91 1.25 -39.47
CA GLN A 147 -5.50 1.57 -39.66
C GLN A 147 -4.62 1.07 -38.51
N ALA A 148 -5.09 1.19 -37.26
CA ALA A 148 -4.38 0.68 -36.09
C ALA A 148 -4.25 -0.85 -36.10
N SER A 149 -5.23 -1.56 -36.67
CA SER A 149 -5.19 -3.02 -36.79
C SER A 149 -4.22 -3.49 -37.88
N ALA A 150 -4.08 -2.71 -38.96
CA ALA A 150 -3.11 -2.97 -40.02
C ALA A 150 -1.68 -2.54 -39.64
N LYS A 151 -1.52 -1.46 -38.86
CA LYS A 151 -0.21 -0.94 -38.48
C LYS A 151 0.48 -1.86 -37.49
N LYS A 152 1.67 -2.33 -37.87
CA LYS A 152 2.52 -3.19 -37.03
C LYS A 152 3.56 -2.38 -36.25
N ILE A 153 3.84 -2.83 -35.03
CA ILE A 153 4.90 -2.35 -34.15
C ILE A 153 6.12 -3.27 -34.34
N GLY A 154 7.24 -2.72 -34.77
CA GLY A 154 8.47 -3.47 -35.04
C GLY A 154 9.11 -4.05 -33.77
N SER A 155 9.89 -5.12 -33.95
CA SER A 155 10.59 -5.89 -32.89
C SER A 155 11.41 -5.05 -31.92
N GLU A 156 12.01 -3.96 -32.42
CA GLU A 156 12.87 -3.06 -31.64
C GLU A 156 12.11 -2.17 -30.66
N SER A 157 10.78 -2.28 -30.59
CA SER A 157 9.99 -1.43 -29.71
C SER A 157 10.25 -1.75 -28.23
N PRO A 158 10.52 -0.74 -27.38
CA PRO A 158 10.66 -0.97 -25.94
C PRO A 158 9.35 -1.47 -25.28
N LEU A 159 8.22 -1.35 -25.98
CA LEU A 159 6.91 -1.84 -25.54
C LEU A 159 6.90 -3.33 -25.17
N TYR A 160 7.64 -4.16 -25.90
CA TYR A 160 7.69 -5.60 -25.61
C TYR A 160 8.30 -5.88 -24.23
N LYS A 161 9.37 -5.15 -23.87
CA LYS A 161 9.99 -5.26 -22.55
C LYS A 161 9.05 -4.75 -21.45
N GLU A 162 8.34 -3.65 -21.71
CA GLU A 162 7.35 -3.09 -20.78
C GLU A 162 6.22 -4.10 -20.49
N PHE A 163 5.65 -4.72 -21.54
CA PHE A 163 4.60 -5.71 -21.40
C PHE A 163 5.06 -6.94 -20.64
N ARG A 164 6.21 -7.50 -21.04
CA ARG A 164 6.76 -8.69 -20.39
C ARG A 164 7.12 -8.42 -18.93
N GLY A 165 7.75 -7.29 -18.63
CA GLY A 165 8.11 -6.90 -17.26
C GLY A 165 6.88 -6.76 -16.37
N THR A 166 5.86 -6.04 -16.85
CA THR A 166 4.60 -5.86 -16.12
C THR A 166 3.85 -7.18 -15.93
N TYR A 167 3.79 -8.00 -16.98
CA TYR A 167 3.13 -9.31 -16.95
C TYR A 167 3.77 -10.24 -15.93
N ASN A 168 5.10 -10.37 -15.95
CA ASN A 168 5.84 -11.19 -14.99
C ASN A 168 5.63 -10.71 -13.55
N SER A 169 5.63 -9.39 -13.32
CA SER A 169 5.36 -8.83 -11.99
C SER A 169 3.96 -9.19 -11.49
N LEU A 170 2.94 -9.15 -12.36
CA LEU A 170 1.58 -9.56 -12.02
C LEU A 170 1.47 -11.06 -11.74
N HIS A 171 2.11 -11.89 -12.56
CA HIS A 171 2.15 -13.34 -12.37
C HIS A 171 2.76 -13.71 -11.02
N HIS A 172 3.90 -13.12 -10.68
CA HIS A 172 4.52 -13.37 -9.39
C HIS A 172 3.68 -12.95 -8.17
N VAL A 173 2.80 -11.97 -8.33
CA VAL A 173 1.85 -11.59 -7.27
C VAL A 173 0.67 -12.57 -7.21
N ALA A 174 0.27 -13.14 -8.36
CA ALA A 174 -0.78 -14.14 -8.42
C ALA A 174 -0.33 -15.50 -7.89
N GLU A 175 0.86 -15.99 -8.30
CA GLU A 175 1.43 -17.28 -7.90
C GLU A 175 1.62 -17.42 -6.38
N GLU A 176 1.90 -16.34 -5.66
CA GLU A 176 2.02 -16.37 -4.20
C GLU A 176 0.72 -16.86 -3.52
N LEU A 177 -0.44 -16.65 -4.13
CA LEU A 177 -1.72 -17.11 -3.58
C LEU A 177 -1.83 -18.63 -3.54
N ASP A 178 -1.06 -19.33 -4.37
CA ASP A 178 -1.06 -20.80 -4.47
C ASP A 178 0.03 -21.44 -3.60
N GLU A 179 1.06 -20.69 -3.21
CA GLU A 179 2.17 -21.19 -2.39
C GLU A 179 1.97 -20.97 -0.88
N PRO A 180 2.41 -21.91 -0.02
CA PRO A 180 2.41 -21.69 1.42
C PRO A 180 3.39 -20.56 1.80
N ILE A 181 2.84 -19.48 2.37
CA ILE A 181 3.59 -18.26 2.72
C ILE A 181 4.74 -18.59 3.69
N GLN A 182 5.98 -18.38 3.23
CA GLN A 182 7.20 -18.53 4.04
C GLN A 182 7.59 -17.25 4.80
N GLN A 183 7.00 -16.11 4.44
CA GLN A 183 7.34 -14.78 4.98
C GLN A 183 6.28 -14.24 5.93
N ALA A 184 6.64 -13.24 6.76
CA ALA A 184 5.69 -12.62 7.69
C ALA A 184 4.62 -11.74 7.02
N VAL A 185 4.87 -11.32 5.77
CA VAL A 185 3.97 -10.48 4.97
C VAL A 185 3.95 -11.05 3.56
N SER A 186 2.76 -11.10 2.94
CA SER A 186 2.66 -11.53 1.55
C SER A 186 3.30 -10.48 0.62
N ARG A 187 3.94 -10.91 -0.46
CA ARG A 187 4.44 -10.07 -1.55
C ARG A 187 3.31 -9.25 -2.16
N ARG A 188 2.10 -9.80 -2.28
CA ARG A 188 0.90 -9.04 -2.68
C ARG A 188 0.65 -7.86 -1.74
N ASP A 189 0.62 -8.08 -0.43
CA ASP A 189 0.42 -7.01 0.56
C ASP A 189 1.54 -5.99 0.52
N GLY A 190 2.78 -6.45 0.43
CA GLY A 190 3.94 -5.59 0.22
C GLY A 190 3.80 -4.71 -1.02
N SER A 191 3.25 -5.27 -2.10
CA SER A 191 3.01 -4.54 -3.36
C SER A 191 1.88 -3.51 -3.23
N ILE A 192 0.79 -3.83 -2.52
CA ILE A 192 -0.29 -2.86 -2.24
C ILE A 192 0.22 -1.70 -1.38
N VAL A 193 1.01 -1.99 -0.34
CA VAL A 193 1.62 -0.94 0.50
C VAL A 193 2.58 -0.09 -0.33
N THR A 194 3.40 -0.71 -1.17
CA THR A 194 4.31 -0.02 -2.08
C THR A 194 3.55 0.85 -3.08
N ALA A 195 2.44 0.37 -3.65
CA ALA A 195 1.61 1.14 -4.57
C ALA A 195 1.02 2.39 -3.90
N LYS A 196 0.54 2.28 -2.66
CA LYS A 196 0.04 3.43 -1.89
C LYS A 196 1.14 4.43 -1.59
N ARG A 197 2.33 3.95 -1.21
CA ARG A 197 3.50 4.81 -0.97
C ARG A 197 3.94 5.53 -2.24
N ALA A 198 4.08 4.81 -3.35
CA ALA A 198 4.45 5.36 -4.66
C ALA A 198 3.44 6.42 -5.10
N PHE A 199 2.15 6.11 -5.00
CA PHE A 199 1.08 7.05 -5.32
C PHE A 199 1.16 8.31 -4.47
N ASN A 200 1.34 8.19 -3.15
CA ASN A 200 1.48 9.34 -2.27
C ASN A 200 2.70 10.20 -2.65
N ASN A 201 3.84 9.56 -2.86
CA ASN A 201 5.09 10.23 -3.22
C ASN A 201 4.99 10.94 -4.57
N ILE A 202 4.31 10.36 -5.55
CA ILE A 202 4.11 10.95 -6.88
C ILE A 202 3.12 12.12 -6.83
N PHE A 203 1.92 11.89 -6.30
CA PHE A 203 0.78 12.79 -6.50
C PHE A 203 0.64 13.84 -5.40
N TYR A 204 1.26 13.64 -4.24
CA TYR A 204 1.22 14.60 -3.13
C TYR A 204 2.58 15.23 -2.87
N GLU A 205 3.61 14.41 -2.60
CA GLU A 205 4.93 14.94 -2.23
C GLU A 205 5.62 15.60 -3.44
N LEU A 206 5.88 14.83 -4.50
CA LEU A 206 6.62 15.32 -5.67
C LEU A 206 5.84 16.40 -6.41
N LEU A 207 4.55 16.16 -6.66
CA LEU A 207 3.69 17.15 -7.30
C LEU A 207 3.56 18.42 -6.46
N GLY A 208 3.50 18.29 -5.12
CA GLY A 208 3.52 19.41 -4.18
C GLY A 208 4.80 20.24 -4.32
N VAL A 209 5.96 19.59 -4.31
CA VAL A 209 7.27 20.23 -4.52
C VAL A 209 7.32 20.99 -5.85
N MET A 210 6.79 20.41 -6.93
CA MET A 210 6.75 21.08 -8.24
C MET A 210 5.81 22.30 -8.25
N LYS A 211 4.66 22.23 -7.54
CA LYS A 211 3.70 23.35 -7.47
C LYS A 211 4.26 24.53 -6.69
N THR A 212 4.89 24.28 -5.54
CA THR A 212 5.35 25.34 -4.63
C THR A 212 6.72 25.91 -4.98
N LYS A 213 7.43 25.33 -5.97
CA LYS A 213 8.80 25.72 -6.36
C LYS A 213 9.78 25.72 -5.19
N SER A 214 9.53 24.92 -4.14
CA SER A 214 10.31 24.94 -2.91
C SER A 214 10.82 23.57 -2.45
N PRO A 215 11.51 22.78 -3.29
CA PRO A 215 12.38 21.76 -2.73
C PRO A 215 13.43 22.46 -1.85
N LYS A 216 13.34 22.20 -0.54
CA LYS A 216 14.27 22.76 0.47
C LYS A 216 15.72 22.34 0.20
N SER A 217 15.94 21.21 -0.49
CA SER A 217 17.26 20.80 -0.97
C SER A 217 17.18 19.86 -2.18
N LEU A 218 18.20 19.87 -3.04
CA LEU A 218 18.37 18.90 -4.11
C LEU A 218 18.46 17.47 -3.56
N TYR A 219 19.13 17.28 -2.42
CA TYR A 219 19.27 15.98 -1.76
C TYR A 219 17.91 15.36 -1.41
N LYS A 220 17.01 16.14 -0.79
CA LYS A 220 15.65 15.68 -0.45
C LYS A 220 14.86 15.30 -1.70
N LEU A 221 15.00 16.06 -2.78
CA LEU A 221 14.37 15.75 -4.06
C LEU A 221 14.93 14.46 -4.68
N VAL A 222 16.25 14.28 -4.66
CA VAL A 222 16.92 13.06 -5.16
C VAL A 222 16.45 11.83 -4.38
N ALA A 223 16.39 11.92 -3.05
CA ALA A 223 15.88 10.84 -2.21
C ALA A 223 14.42 10.50 -2.57
N LEU A 224 13.55 11.50 -2.69
CA LEU A 224 12.15 11.30 -3.08
C LEU A 224 12.00 10.66 -4.47
N VAL A 225 12.74 11.15 -5.47
CA VAL A 225 12.71 10.60 -6.83
C VAL A 225 13.24 9.16 -6.85
N LYS A 226 14.29 8.87 -6.07
CA LYS A 226 14.81 7.52 -5.92
C LYS A 226 13.78 6.57 -5.31
N ASP A 227 13.13 6.98 -4.22
CA ASP A 227 12.08 6.17 -3.57
C ASP A 227 10.93 5.89 -4.54
N ILE A 228 10.48 6.90 -5.31
CA ILE A 228 9.46 6.71 -6.35
C ILE A 228 9.93 5.72 -7.41
N ARG A 229 11.16 5.88 -7.91
CA ARG A 229 11.73 5.04 -8.97
C ARG A 229 11.87 3.60 -8.52
N ASP A 230 12.39 3.36 -7.31
CA ASP A 230 12.59 2.02 -6.78
C ASP A 230 11.23 1.34 -6.49
N ASP A 231 10.23 2.08 -6.02
CA ASP A 231 8.86 1.56 -5.85
C ASP A 231 8.22 1.19 -7.19
N LEU A 232 8.34 2.04 -8.20
CA LEU A 232 7.81 1.75 -9.54
C LEU A 232 8.53 0.57 -10.20
N MET A 233 9.84 0.43 -10.00
CA MET A 233 10.60 -0.75 -10.44
C MET A 233 10.09 -2.03 -9.80
N LEU A 234 9.81 -2.00 -8.49
CA LEU A 234 9.29 -3.16 -7.77
C LEU A 234 7.90 -3.56 -8.29
N LEU A 235 7.04 -2.58 -8.58
CA LEU A 235 5.65 -2.82 -8.98
C LEU A 235 5.51 -3.23 -10.45
N PHE A 236 6.23 -2.56 -11.36
CA PHE A 236 5.96 -2.63 -12.80
C PHE A 236 7.20 -3.02 -13.63
N GLY A 237 8.37 -3.10 -13.01
CA GLY A 237 9.63 -3.45 -13.67
C GLY A 237 10.48 -2.25 -14.09
N ALA A 238 11.72 -2.56 -14.48
CA ALA A 238 12.75 -1.56 -14.82
C ALA A 238 12.52 -0.87 -16.17
N ASP A 239 11.94 -1.60 -17.13
CA ASP A 239 11.81 -1.16 -18.53
C ASP A 239 10.60 -0.23 -18.79
N MET A 240 9.86 0.16 -17.75
CA MET A 240 8.75 1.10 -17.86
C MET A 240 9.23 2.48 -18.31
N SER A 241 8.53 3.11 -19.25
CA SER A 241 8.91 4.44 -19.76
C SER A 241 9.10 5.48 -18.64
N GLY A 242 8.26 5.50 -17.61
CA GLY A 242 8.37 6.43 -16.49
C GLY A 242 9.56 6.12 -15.60
N THR A 243 9.83 4.84 -15.33
CA THR A 243 11.00 4.39 -14.55
C THR A 243 12.31 4.76 -15.24
N LEU A 244 12.38 4.61 -16.56
CA LEU A 244 13.53 5.03 -17.36
C LEU A 244 13.74 6.54 -17.26
N ARG A 245 12.69 7.36 -17.42
CA ARG A 245 12.77 8.82 -17.25
C ARG A 245 13.29 9.24 -15.87
N LEU A 246 12.84 8.57 -14.81
CA LEU A 246 13.34 8.85 -13.46
C LEU A 246 14.78 8.40 -13.27
N THR A 247 15.18 7.30 -13.89
CA THR A 247 16.58 6.83 -13.87
C THR A 247 17.50 7.82 -14.58
N GLU A 248 17.14 8.26 -15.78
CA GLU A 248 17.86 9.32 -16.52
C GLU A 248 17.95 10.62 -15.71
N TRP A 249 16.87 10.98 -15.01
CA TRP A 249 16.86 12.17 -14.14
C TRP A 249 17.81 12.01 -12.95
N LEU A 250 17.83 10.84 -12.30
CA LEU A 250 18.73 10.53 -11.19
C LEU A 250 20.19 10.51 -11.63
N GLU A 251 20.49 9.98 -12.82
CA GLU A 251 21.84 10.01 -13.41
C GLU A 251 22.29 11.45 -13.69
N MET A 252 21.41 12.27 -14.27
CA MET A 252 21.67 13.70 -14.46
C MET A 252 21.92 14.40 -13.12
N ALA A 253 21.14 14.10 -12.07
CA ALA A 253 21.30 14.69 -10.75
C ALA A 253 22.56 14.22 -10.03
N GLY A 254 22.95 12.95 -10.18
CA GLY A 254 24.16 12.37 -9.57
C GLY A 254 25.45 12.86 -10.21
N ASN A 255 25.42 13.17 -11.52
CA ASN A 255 26.56 13.72 -12.25
C ASN A 255 26.65 15.26 -12.20
N ALA A 256 25.66 15.91 -11.59
CA ALA A 256 25.62 17.36 -11.48
C ALA A 256 26.35 17.87 -10.23
N THR A 257 27.19 18.88 -10.40
CA THR A 257 27.59 19.73 -9.27
C THR A 257 26.43 20.66 -8.88
N PRO A 258 26.34 21.11 -7.61
CA PRO A 258 25.29 22.04 -7.14
C PRO A 258 25.17 23.34 -7.95
N GLU A 259 26.25 23.72 -8.63
CA GLU A 259 26.37 24.89 -9.50
C GLU A 259 25.87 24.63 -10.93
N SER A 260 25.88 23.37 -11.39
CA SER A 260 25.60 22.99 -12.79
C SER A 260 24.15 22.62 -13.08
N LEU A 261 23.42 22.13 -12.07
CA LEU A 261 22.00 21.80 -12.20
C LEU A 261 21.19 22.86 -11.49
N SER A 262 20.70 23.87 -12.22
CA SER A 262 19.79 24.85 -11.63
C SER A 262 18.48 24.20 -11.20
N LYS A 263 17.82 24.81 -10.20
CA LYS A 263 16.50 24.38 -9.71
C LYS A 263 15.48 24.31 -10.85
N HIS A 264 15.49 25.33 -11.72
CA HIS A 264 14.67 25.37 -12.94
C HIS A 264 14.94 24.16 -13.85
N LYS A 265 16.22 23.86 -14.15
CA LYS A 265 16.57 22.73 -15.02
C LYS A 265 16.14 21.39 -14.43
N ALA A 266 16.33 21.20 -13.13
CA ALA A 266 15.91 19.98 -12.43
C ALA A 266 14.39 19.78 -12.49
N LEU A 267 13.60 20.80 -12.13
CA LEU A 267 12.14 20.73 -12.11
C LEU A 267 11.56 20.67 -13.53
N SER A 268 12.13 21.40 -14.49
CA SER A 268 11.71 21.36 -15.90
C SER A 268 11.93 19.98 -16.52
N THR A 269 13.05 19.32 -16.18
CA THR A 269 13.31 17.96 -16.66
C THR A 269 12.38 16.96 -15.96
N LEU A 270 12.15 17.11 -14.65
CA LEU A 270 11.26 16.24 -13.88
C LEU A 270 9.79 16.40 -14.30
N ARG A 271 9.39 17.58 -14.78
CA ARG A 271 8.04 17.84 -15.33
C ARG A 271 7.67 16.87 -16.45
N ARG A 272 8.65 16.38 -17.22
CA ARG A 272 8.46 15.37 -18.28
C ARG A 272 7.98 14.02 -17.76
N PHE A 273 8.06 13.78 -16.46
CA PHE A 273 7.47 12.59 -15.82
C PHE A 273 5.94 12.62 -15.85
N TYR A 274 5.33 13.81 -15.83
CA TYR A 274 3.88 13.99 -15.88
C TYR A 274 3.40 14.28 -17.30
N PRO A 275 2.15 13.94 -17.64
CA PRO A 275 1.60 14.19 -18.97
C PRO A 275 1.49 15.69 -19.26
N TYR A 276 1.58 16.04 -20.54
CA TYR A 276 1.28 17.37 -21.07
C TYR A 276 -0.19 17.52 -21.45
N GLU A 277 -0.62 18.77 -21.69
CA GLU A 277 -2.02 19.11 -21.99
C GLU A 277 -2.57 18.37 -23.23
N ASN A 278 -1.71 18.02 -24.18
CA ASN A 278 -2.09 17.25 -25.37
C ASN A 278 -2.15 15.73 -25.15
N GLU A 279 -1.71 15.22 -23.99
CA GLU A 279 -1.64 13.78 -23.70
C GLU A 279 -2.79 13.29 -22.81
N ILE A 280 -3.52 14.21 -22.17
CA ILE A 280 -4.60 13.92 -21.21
C ILE A 280 -5.76 14.90 -21.36
N ASP A 281 -6.89 14.56 -20.76
CA ASP A 281 -8.06 15.44 -20.69
C ASP A 281 -7.73 16.78 -20.02
N GLY A 282 -8.22 17.88 -20.59
CA GLY A 282 -7.96 19.23 -20.11
C GLY A 282 -8.56 19.52 -18.72
N GLY A 283 -9.69 18.90 -18.36
CA GLY A 283 -10.26 18.98 -17.02
C GLY A 283 -9.33 18.34 -15.99
N PHE A 284 -8.84 17.14 -16.28
CA PHE A 284 -7.85 16.45 -15.45
C PHE A 284 -6.54 17.24 -15.34
N TYR A 285 -6.05 17.79 -16.46
CA TYR A 285 -4.85 18.62 -16.52
C TYR A 285 -4.88 19.80 -15.55
N ASN A 286 -6.03 20.49 -15.50
CA ASN A 286 -6.25 21.62 -14.61
C ASN A 286 -6.47 21.17 -13.15
N TYR A 287 -7.26 20.13 -12.91
CA TYR A 287 -7.54 19.61 -11.56
C TYR A 287 -6.27 19.23 -10.81
N TRP A 288 -5.33 18.57 -11.47
CA TRP A 288 -4.05 18.19 -10.86
C TRP A 288 -3.06 19.36 -10.76
N GLY A 289 -3.40 20.54 -11.28
CA GLY A 289 -2.56 21.73 -11.22
C GLY A 289 -1.33 21.68 -12.11
N LEU A 290 -1.33 20.86 -13.17
CA LEU A 290 -0.22 20.76 -14.12
C LEU A 290 -0.05 22.06 -14.92
N ARG A 291 -1.16 22.72 -15.25
CA ARG A 291 -1.15 24.06 -15.86
C ARG A 291 -0.42 25.09 -15.00
N LEU A 292 -0.68 25.07 -13.69
CA LEU A 292 0.00 25.97 -12.74
C LEU A 292 1.50 25.71 -12.73
N ILE A 293 1.91 24.43 -12.72
CA ILE A 293 3.33 24.05 -12.77
C ILE A 293 3.99 24.57 -14.06
N ASP A 294 3.35 24.41 -15.21
CA ASP A 294 3.91 24.88 -16.49
C ASP A 294 4.06 26.41 -16.53
N MET A 295 3.08 27.15 -16.02
CA MET A 295 3.17 28.61 -15.88
C MET A 295 4.30 29.02 -14.92
N ASN A 296 4.42 28.27 -13.82
CA ASN A 296 5.43 28.45 -12.80
C ASN A 296 6.85 28.19 -13.32
N LEU A 297 7.04 27.18 -14.16
CA LEU A 297 8.34 26.85 -14.75
C LEU A 297 8.79 27.92 -15.75
N LYS A 298 7.87 28.53 -16.52
CA LYS A 298 8.20 29.59 -17.49
C LYS A 298 8.73 30.88 -16.86
N SER A 299 8.50 31.08 -15.56
CA SER A 299 8.74 32.35 -14.86
C SER A 299 9.96 32.35 -13.92
N ASP A 300 10.71 31.24 -13.81
CA ASP A 300 11.68 31.05 -12.72
C ASP A 300 13.11 30.70 -13.15
N VAL A 301 14.08 31.35 -12.51
CA VAL A 301 15.53 31.10 -12.63
C VAL A 301 16.19 31.15 -11.24
N GLY A 302 15.68 30.38 -10.28
CA GLY A 302 16.27 30.27 -8.94
C GLY A 302 17.43 29.24 -8.85
N LEU A 303 18.44 29.53 -8.01
CA LEU A 303 19.43 28.56 -7.54
C LEU A 303 18.87 27.72 -6.37
N TRP A 304 19.55 26.63 -6.01
CA TRP A 304 19.19 25.85 -4.82
C TRP A 304 19.46 26.66 -3.54
N GLU A 305 18.65 26.46 -2.51
CA GLU A 305 18.98 26.97 -1.17
C GLU A 305 20.30 26.32 -0.74
N GLY A 306 21.26 27.17 -0.33
CA GLY A 306 22.65 26.77 -0.07
C GLY A 306 22.76 25.57 0.89
N SER A 307 23.66 24.66 0.55
CA SER A 307 24.03 23.46 1.28
C SER A 307 24.64 23.77 2.66
N ALA A 308 23.79 24.16 3.60
CA ALA A 308 24.09 24.25 5.03
C ALA A 308 23.20 23.31 5.86
N GLU A 309 22.60 22.29 5.23
CA GLU A 309 22.09 21.13 5.95
C GLU A 309 23.19 20.05 5.88
N GLU A 310 23.85 19.87 7.02
CA GLU A 310 24.86 18.85 7.29
C GLU A 310 24.48 17.50 6.68
N GLU A 311 25.47 16.78 6.15
CA GLU A 311 25.36 15.34 5.92
C GLU A 311 24.67 14.71 7.13
N PRO A 312 23.67 13.82 6.95
CA PRO A 312 23.21 13.04 8.07
C PRO A 312 24.38 12.16 8.50
N THR A 313 25.13 12.62 9.52
CA THR A 313 25.82 11.71 10.41
C THR A 313 24.81 10.61 10.75
N PRO A 314 25.21 9.33 10.73
CA PRO A 314 24.31 8.24 11.02
C PRO A 314 23.83 8.42 12.46
N VAL A 315 22.73 9.14 12.64
CA VAL A 315 21.98 9.14 13.87
C VAL A 315 21.47 7.73 13.96
N LYS A 316 22.18 6.89 14.72
CA LYS A 316 21.58 5.75 15.39
C LYS A 316 20.34 6.30 16.08
N LYS A 317 19.19 6.25 15.40
CA LYS A 317 17.91 6.34 16.06
C LYS A 317 17.87 5.09 16.93
N THR A 318 18.42 5.20 18.15
CA THR A 318 17.91 4.41 19.25
C THR A 318 16.45 4.79 19.33
N VAL A 319 15.62 3.94 18.73
CA VAL A 319 14.19 3.91 19.00
C VAL A 319 14.10 3.69 20.50
N LYS A 320 13.93 4.77 21.27
CA LYS A 320 13.45 4.65 22.64
C LYS A 320 12.01 4.23 22.51
N LEU A 321 11.80 2.92 22.36
CA LEU A 321 10.54 2.27 22.69
C LEU A 321 10.17 2.77 24.08
N SER A 322 9.15 3.62 24.16
CA SER A 322 8.70 4.10 25.44
C SER A 322 8.21 2.88 26.22
N GLN A 323 8.78 2.68 27.41
CA GLN A 323 8.42 1.57 28.31
C GLN A 323 6.93 1.59 28.70
N SER A 324 6.18 2.62 28.33
CA SER A 324 4.72 2.69 28.43
C SER A 324 3.98 1.63 27.59
N TYR A 325 4.56 1.09 26.52
CA TYR A 325 3.91 0.00 25.77
C TYR A 325 4.00 -1.36 26.49
N PHE A 326 4.97 -1.55 27.38
CA PHE A 326 5.17 -2.80 28.13
C PHE A 326 4.53 -2.81 29.53
N LYS A 327 4.01 -1.68 30.02
CA LYS A 327 3.29 -1.61 31.29
C LYS A 327 1.77 -1.82 31.17
N ALA A 328 1.22 -1.91 29.96
CA ALA A 328 -0.19 -2.23 29.75
C ALA A 328 -0.48 -3.74 29.68
N HIS A 329 0.55 -4.59 29.74
CA HIS A 329 0.43 -6.05 29.68
C HIS A 329 1.31 -6.77 30.73
N GLN A 330 1.35 -6.26 31.96
CA GLN A 330 1.86 -6.99 33.14
C GLN A 330 0.83 -7.07 34.26
#